data_AF-A0A9R0R2D1-F1
#
_entry.id   AF-A0A9R0R2D1-F1
#
_cell.length_a   1.000
_cell.length_b   1.000
_cell.length_c   1.000
_cell.angle_alpha   90.00
_cell.angle_beta   90.00
_cell.angle_gamma   90.00
#
_symmetry.space_group_name_H-M   'P 1'
#
loop_
_entity.id
_entity.type
_entity.pdbx_description
1 polymer ?
#
loop_
_entity_poly.entity_id
_entity_poly.type
_entity_poly.pdbx_seq_one_letter_code
_entity_poly.pdbx_strand_id
1 'polypeptide(L)'
;MTTVPGSLVWELVKKNNCFLIKQFGNSNAKVQFSKEPNNLYNVHSYKFSGLANSKTVAVQPSAGEDKAVILSTTKTKKQNTPAKLQHKTLMRKEFRKMAKSVKNQNTK
;
A
#
# COMPACT_ATOMS: atom_id res chain seq x y z
N MET A 1 12.75 15.64 -13.87
CA MET A 1 12.28 15.63 -12.47
C MET A 1 12.84 14.41 -11.77
N THR A 2 13.84 14.62 -10.92
CA THR A 2 14.57 13.58 -10.20
C THR A 2 13.65 12.94 -9.15
N THR A 3 13.41 11.64 -9.26
CA THR A 3 12.70 10.88 -8.23
C THR A 3 13.58 10.79 -7.00
N VAL A 4 13.10 11.31 -5.87
CA VAL A 4 13.78 11.25 -4.57
C VAL A 4 13.96 9.78 -4.16
N PRO A 5 15.12 9.36 -3.62
CA PRO A 5 15.29 8.02 -3.10
C PRO A 5 14.25 7.71 -2.01
N GLY A 6 13.61 6.55 -2.09
CA GLY A 6 12.59 6.14 -1.11
C GLY A 6 13.12 6.09 0.33
N SER A 7 14.41 5.78 0.51
CA SER A 7 15.08 5.82 1.81
C SER A 7 15.07 7.23 2.43
N LEU A 8 15.31 8.27 1.63
CA LEU A 8 15.28 9.65 2.10
C LEU A 8 13.84 10.07 2.44
N VAL A 9 12.86 9.70 1.61
CA VAL A 9 11.45 9.96 1.89
C VAL A 9 11.04 9.32 3.22
N TRP A 10 11.47 8.08 3.48
CA TRP A 10 11.21 7.38 4.73
C TRP A 10 11.80 8.09 5.94
N GLU A 11 13.05 8.55 5.85
CA GLU A 11 13.71 9.30 6.92
C GLU A 11 12.92 10.57 7.30
N LEU A 12 12.25 11.21 6.33
CA LEU A 12 11.38 12.36 6.57
C LEU A 12 10.04 11.95 7.22
N VAL A 13 9.38 10.90 6.70
CA VAL A 13 8.01 10.54 7.16
C VAL A 13 7.97 9.61 8.37
N LYS A 14 9.09 8.98 8.77
CA LYS A 14 9.10 7.96 9.83
C LYS A 14 8.66 8.49 11.20
N LYS A 15 8.90 9.77 11.51
CA LYS A 15 8.52 10.39 12.80
C LYS A 15 7.25 11.22 12.71
N ASN A 16 7.10 11.93 11.59
CA ASN A 16 6.08 12.96 11.36
C ASN A 16 5.30 12.65 10.08
N ASN A 17 4.19 11.94 10.23
CA ASN A 17 3.27 11.63 9.14
C ASN A 17 1.83 11.76 9.66
N CYS A 18 0.93 12.36 8.88
CA CYS A 18 -0.49 12.50 9.24
C CYS A 18 -1.22 11.16 9.30
N PHE A 19 -0.71 10.13 8.62
CA PHE A 19 -1.26 8.78 8.65
C PHE A 19 -0.79 7.95 9.86
N LEU A 20 0.18 8.46 10.64
CA LEU A 20 0.80 7.73 11.75
C LEU A 20 -0.13 7.72 12.96
N ILE A 21 -0.47 6.52 13.42
CA ILE A 21 -1.26 6.30 14.63
C ILE A 21 -0.39 5.57 15.64
N LYS A 22 -0.13 6.25 16.75
CA LYS A 22 0.60 5.69 17.88
C LYS A 22 -0.43 5.26 18.91
N GLN A 23 -0.60 3.94 19.06
CA GLN A 23 -1.40 3.38 20.15
C GLN A 23 -0.47 2.88 21.25
N PHE A 24 -0.75 3.32 22.47
CA PHE A 24 -0.18 2.70 23.65
C PHE A 24 -0.99 1.44 23.95
N GLY A 25 -0.33 0.28 23.96
CA GLY A 25 -0.93 -0.95 24.48
C GLY A 25 -0.96 -0.96 26.01
N ASN A 26 -1.52 -2.01 26.60
CA ASN A 26 -1.55 -2.25 28.07
C ASN A 26 -0.15 -2.59 28.66
N SER A 27 0.96 -2.10 28.10
CA SER A 27 2.35 -2.33 28.53
C SER A 27 3.34 -1.41 27.76
N ASN A 28 4.66 -1.55 28.02
CA ASN A 28 5.77 -0.81 27.38
C ASN A 28 5.85 -0.91 25.83
N ALA A 29 5.00 -1.71 25.18
CA ALA A 29 5.01 -1.88 23.74
C ALA A 29 4.18 -0.78 23.05
N LYS A 30 4.87 0.18 22.42
CA LYS A 30 4.26 1.20 21.57
C LYS A 30 4.08 0.64 20.15
N VAL A 31 2.85 0.30 19.79
CA VAL A 31 2.54 -0.16 18.43
C VAL A 31 2.28 1.06 17.53
N GLN A 32 2.93 1.08 16.37
CA GLN A 32 2.81 2.15 15.39
C GLN A 32 2.10 1.64 14.14
N PHE A 33 0.87 2.12 13.96
CA PHE A 33 0.06 1.84 12.78
C PHE A 33 0.13 3.00 11.80
N SER A 34 -0.16 2.71 10.53
CA SER A 34 -0.22 3.67 9.44
C SER A 34 -1.54 3.50 8.71
N LYS A 35 -2.28 4.60 8.53
CA LYS A 35 -3.49 4.66 7.69
C LYS A 35 -3.19 5.08 6.25
N GLU A 36 -1.95 4.96 5.80
CA GLU A 36 -1.58 5.41 4.47
C GLU A 36 -2.25 4.55 3.38
N PRO A 37 -2.67 5.17 2.27
CA PRO A 37 -3.16 4.40 1.13
C PRO A 37 -2.03 3.53 0.56
N ASN A 38 -2.37 2.30 0.15
CA ASN A 38 -1.44 1.29 -0.38
C ASN A 38 -0.49 0.63 0.65
N ASN A 39 -0.89 0.56 1.92
CA ASN A 39 -0.24 -0.29 2.93
C ASN A 39 -1.11 -1.53 3.20
N LEU A 40 -0.59 -2.73 2.93
CA LEU A 40 -1.37 -3.98 3.10
C LEU A 40 -1.61 -4.35 4.56
N TYR A 41 -0.67 -4.05 5.45
CA TYR A 41 -0.70 -4.48 6.84
C TYR A 41 -1.07 -3.35 7.81
N ASN A 42 -1.23 -2.12 7.32
CA ASN A 42 -1.40 -0.92 8.12
C ASN A 42 -0.30 -0.73 9.19
N VAL A 43 0.87 -1.32 8.97
CA VAL A 43 2.03 -1.21 9.88
C VAL A 43 2.91 -0.08 9.40
N HIS A 44 3.32 0.80 10.33
CA HIS A 44 4.26 1.87 10.02
C HIS A 44 5.68 1.32 9.90
N SER A 45 6.04 0.86 8.69
CA SER A 45 7.34 0.29 8.38
C SER A 45 7.74 0.67 6.96
N TYR A 46 9.05 0.82 6.73
CA TYR A 46 9.59 1.15 5.42
C TYR A 46 9.11 0.16 4.33
N LYS A 47 9.06 -1.14 4.63
CA LYS A 47 8.65 -2.19 3.68
C LYS A 47 7.21 -2.03 3.17
N PHE A 48 6.33 -1.50 4.01
CA PHE A 48 4.89 -1.40 3.71
C PHE A 48 4.44 0.03 3.41
N SER A 49 5.36 0.99 3.45
CA SER A 49 5.01 2.39 3.19
C SER A 49 4.63 2.61 1.72
N GLY A 50 3.44 3.17 1.53
CA GLY A 50 2.89 3.53 0.23
C GLY A 50 3.46 4.83 -0.33
N LEU A 51 4.04 5.66 0.54
CA LEU A 51 4.61 6.98 0.20
C LEU A 51 6.09 6.90 -0.16
N ALA A 52 6.84 6.02 0.52
CA ALA A 52 8.28 5.91 0.33
C ALA A 52 8.66 4.96 -0.82
N ASN A 53 7.84 3.93 -1.07
CA ASN A 53 8.15 2.93 -2.09
C ASN A 53 7.51 3.25 -3.43
N SER A 54 8.26 3.05 -4.51
CA SER A 54 7.76 3.23 -5.88
C SER A 54 6.86 2.09 -6.34
N LYS A 55 7.07 0.88 -5.79
CA LYS A 55 6.29 -0.33 -6.04
C LYS A 55 5.48 -0.68 -4.80
N THR A 56 4.17 -0.53 -4.88
CA THR A 56 3.24 -0.82 -3.79
C THR A 56 2.04 -1.55 -4.33
N VAL A 57 1.46 -2.41 -3.51
CA VAL A 57 0.26 -3.19 -3.84
C VAL A 57 -0.79 -2.89 -2.79
N ALA A 58 -2.03 -2.68 -3.22
CA ALA A 58 -3.17 -2.50 -2.33
C ALA A 58 -4.31 -3.43 -2.76
N VAL A 59 -5.00 -4.00 -1.78
CA VAL A 59 -6.16 -4.84 -2.00
C VAL A 59 -7.33 -4.18 -1.29
N GLN A 60 -8.37 -3.81 -2.05
CA GLN A 60 -9.56 -3.14 -1.52
C GLN A 60 -10.82 -3.92 -1.92
N PRO A 61 -11.86 -3.96 -1.07
CA PRO A 61 -13.16 -4.47 -1.49
C PRO A 61 -13.76 -3.57 -2.58
N SER A 62 -14.53 -4.15 -3.50
CA SER A 62 -15.31 -3.38 -4.46
C SER A 62 -16.48 -2.69 -3.74
N ALA A 63 -16.70 -1.41 -4.04
CA ALA A 63 -17.71 -0.59 -3.35
C ALA A 63 -19.18 -0.91 -3.73
N GLY A 64 -19.42 -1.79 -4.71
CA GLY A 64 -20.77 -2.03 -5.24
C GLY A 64 -21.08 -3.47 -5.66
N GLU A 65 -20.17 -4.42 -5.46
CA GLU A 65 -20.42 -5.82 -5.81
C GLU A 65 -19.91 -6.74 -4.70
N ASP A 66 -20.84 -7.51 -4.12
CA ASP A 66 -20.50 -8.58 -3.19
C ASP A 66 -19.59 -9.60 -3.89
N LYS A 67 -18.42 -9.87 -3.28
CA LYS A 67 -17.38 -10.80 -3.75
C LYS A 67 -16.43 -10.28 -4.85
N ALA A 68 -16.40 -8.98 -5.14
CA ALA A 68 -15.39 -8.40 -6.04
C ALA A 68 -14.25 -7.72 -5.25
N VAL A 69 -13.00 -7.90 -5.71
CA VAL A 69 -11.80 -7.31 -5.11
C VAL A 69 -11.07 -6.44 -6.12
N ILE A 70 -10.67 -5.24 -5.70
CA ILE A 70 -9.86 -4.31 -6.47
C ILE A 70 -8.40 -4.47 -6.05
N LEU A 71 -7.57 -4.96 -6.96
CA LEU A 71 -6.12 -4.94 -6.81
C LEU A 71 -5.57 -3.65 -7.43
N SER A 72 -4.91 -2.83 -6.63
CA SER A 72 -4.23 -1.62 -7.08
C SER A 72 -2.72 -1.83 -7.03
N THR A 73 -2.03 -1.50 -8.12
CA THR A 73 -0.56 -1.52 -8.20
C THR A 73 -0.06 -0.14 -8.65
N THR A 74 1.12 0.27 -8.19
CA THR A 74 1.70 1.56 -8.61
C THR A 74 2.58 1.42 -9.86
N LYS A 75 2.47 2.39 -10.75
CA LYS A 75 3.29 2.48 -11.98
C LYS A 75 4.63 3.15 -11.66
N THR A 76 5.73 2.42 -11.84
CA THR A 76 7.09 2.95 -11.60
C THR A 76 7.45 4.15 -12.47
N LYS A 77 6.90 4.26 -13.69
CA LYS A 77 7.18 5.36 -14.62
C LYS A 77 6.35 6.63 -14.39
N LYS A 78 5.38 6.61 -13.48
CA LYS A 78 4.40 7.71 -13.29
C LYS A 78 4.38 8.26 -11.86
N GLN A 79 5.49 8.14 -11.13
CA GLN A 79 5.63 8.58 -9.73
C GLN A 79 5.34 10.08 -9.54
N ASN A 80 5.69 10.91 -10.52
CA ASN A 80 5.46 12.36 -10.44
C ASN A 80 4.02 12.78 -10.80
N THR A 81 3.14 11.83 -11.12
CA THR A 81 1.75 12.11 -11.52
C THR A 81 0.78 11.29 -10.66
N PRO A 82 0.40 11.78 -9.45
CA PRO A 82 -0.40 10.99 -8.50
C PRO A 82 -1.74 10.54 -9.10
N ALA A 83 -2.38 11.37 -9.93
CA ALA A 83 -3.66 11.02 -10.57
C ALA A 83 -3.57 9.79 -11.50
N LYS A 84 -2.41 9.52 -12.11
CA LYS A 84 -2.20 8.40 -13.06
C LYS A 84 -1.32 7.29 -12.48
N LEU A 85 -1.00 7.38 -11.19
CA LEU A 85 -0.03 6.53 -10.51
C LEU A 85 -0.53 5.10 -10.35
N GLN A 86 -1.81 4.95 -10.01
CA GLN A 86 -2.40 3.65 -9.71
C GLN A 86 -2.93 2.96 -10.97
N HIS A 87 -2.65 1.67 -11.09
CA HIS A 87 -3.34 0.76 -11.99
C HIS A 87 -4.27 -0.12 -11.15
N LYS A 88 -5.58 0.03 -11.35
CA LYS A 88 -6.61 -0.71 -10.62
C LYS A 88 -7.16 -1.80 -11.54
N THR A 89 -7.12 -3.05 -11.08
CA THR A 89 -7.75 -4.19 -11.74
C THR A 89 -8.84 -4.72 -10.83
N LEU A 90 -10.07 -4.77 -11.34
CA LEU A 90 -11.20 -5.34 -10.64
C LEU A 90 -11.29 -6.84 -10.96
N MET A 91 -11.30 -7.66 -9.91
CA MET A 91 -11.35 -9.12 -10.03
C MET A 91 -12.71 -9.63 -9.54
N ARG A 92 -13.43 -10.32 -10.44
CA ARG A 92 -14.75 -10.94 -10.20
C ARG A 92 -14.66 -12.47 -10.30
N LYS A 93 -13.66 -13.07 -9.68
CA LYS A 93 -13.41 -14.52 -9.79
C LYS A 93 -13.66 -15.19 -8.45
N GLU A 94 -13.95 -16.49 -8.51
CA GLU A 94 -13.94 -17.37 -7.34
C GLU A 94 -12.66 -17.21 -6.53
N PHE A 95 -12.80 -17.24 -5.19
CA PHE A 95 -11.73 -16.88 -4.25
C PHE A 95 -10.38 -17.55 -4.56
N ARG A 96 -10.38 -18.87 -4.83
CA ARG A 96 -9.14 -19.61 -5.16
C ARG A 96 -8.47 -19.11 -6.43
N LYS A 97 -9.26 -18.83 -7.47
CA LYS A 97 -8.76 -18.32 -8.77
C LYS A 97 -8.20 -16.91 -8.58
N MET A 98 -8.84 -16.11 -7.74
CA MET A 98 -8.44 -14.75 -7.42
C MET A 98 -7.12 -14.71 -6.64
N ALA A 99 -7.00 -15.50 -5.56
CA ALA A 99 -5.77 -15.62 -4.78
C ALA A 99 -4.58 -16.09 -5.64
N LYS A 100 -4.80 -17.05 -6.54
CA LYS A 100 -3.77 -17.50 -7.49
C LYS A 100 -3.34 -16.38 -8.44
N SER A 101 -4.29 -15.59 -8.94
CA SER A 101 -3.99 -14.45 -9.83
C SER A 101 -3.15 -13.37 -9.13
N VAL A 102 -3.51 -13.03 -7.89
CA VAL A 102 -2.77 -12.05 -7.08
C VAL A 102 -1.34 -12.53 -6.81
N LYS A 103 -1.16 -13.81 -6.44
CA LYS A 103 0.18 -14.39 -6.24
C LYS A 103 1.03 -14.27 -7.51
N ASN A 104 0.48 -14.66 -8.66
CA ASN A 104 1.22 -14.65 -9.93
C ASN A 104 1.63 -13.24 -10.36
N GLN A 105 0.80 -12.22 -10.11
CA GLN A 105 1.12 -10.83 -10.45
C GLN A 105 2.27 -10.25 -9.61
N ASN A 106 2.48 -10.77 -8.41
CA ASN A 106 3.51 -10.30 -7.48
C ASN A 106 4.81 -11.14 -7.52
N THR A 107 4.82 -12.27 -8.24
CA THR A 107 5.97 -13.21 -8.28
C THR A 107 6.76 -13.10 -9.60
N LYS A 108 7.04 -11.88 -10.08
CA LYS A 108 7.96 -11.68 -11.21
C LYS A 108 9.39 -11.43 -10.74
#